data_AF-A0A7S0ASY5-F1
#
_entry.id   AF-A0A7S0ASY5-F1
#
_cell.length_a   1.000
_cell.length_b   1.000
_cell.length_c   1.000
_cell.angle_alpha   90.00
_cell.angle_beta   90.00
_cell.angle_gamma   90.00
#
_symmetry.space_group_name_H-M   'P 1'
#
loop_
_entity.id
_entity.type
_entity.pdbx_description
1 polymer ?
#
loop_
_entity_poly.entity_id
_entity_poly.type
_entity_poly.pdbx_seq_one_letter_code
_entity_poly.pdbx_strand_id
1 'polypeptide(L)'
;DDFHSMASPRQSFRTRRSGAGVAGGGGGSFTVDTPLIIRLAVLVIALWALSLFVLPFPNHETQRLVRRRGVGLRPNKERISRRMQSTEGRDGNGNRMDPMTIRYSPATFPLVAPKATWPVRRVDLRDEYQYEYIIHPGDYDGGDDTEPKMKVPRFWSRPLHNNTLMSRGLASFIGTCTTPDAASRSHARGSACPLEERTIFVALASYRDYQCRDTLESMFIRARHPERIRVALVDQRDLEMDPSCVFPRIPCIRDPNQALCKFADQIELYDMDRHLAIGPSFARHIAYRYYRGEYYAMQMDAQTIFVLDWDVDVINQHQSTGNEMAVLSHTPQDIIDSVDPKTGKALERKRTIMCETHYLRENYLENDLSNLKDDVSSERGPILQPFWSAAFSFARGHFVVNVPYDQYMTFLFSEEEISMALRGFSVGYDFYSPARNICFHTYANGENEKDRKKVPLFWENEKRYGDDVGHFRTRIKAMIGLSPEKNVHAWNHVGKELYGLGGARQVSKFFSIYGIDPMEKIHEHHLCDFVDDGTMHETFAKHLRSNGMGIDYESIQYQFKDSRPVEASQRNGNRKMKELVRVEEQQGGQEDASSAAEEKDKGQDQDAGDGTG
;
A
#
# COMPACT_ATOMS: atom_id res chain seq x y z
N ASP A 1 -36.39 -36.81 0.42
CA ASP A 1 -37.27 -36.98 -0.74
C ASP A 1 -36.45 -36.94 -2.03
N ASP A 2 -35.83 -37.99 -2.57
CA ASP A 2 -35.50 -39.36 -2.20
C ASP A 2 -35.03 -40.04 -3.52
N PHE A 3 -33.85 -40.71 -3.50
CA PHE A 3 -33.47 -41.96 -4.22
C PHE A 3 -33.64 -42.10 -5.76
N HIS A 4 -32.82 -42.81 -6.58
CA HIS A 4 -31.81 -43.90 -6.50
C HIS A 4 -30.93 -43.82 -7.79
N SER A 5 -29.60 -43.98 -7.80
CA SER A 5 -28.76 -45.21 -7.89
C SER A 5 -28.96 -46.13 -9.12
N MET A 6 -27.91 -46.32 -9.97
CA MET A 6 -27.21 -47.62 -10.20
C MET A 6 -26.06 -47.53 -11.23
N ALA A 7 -25.13 -48.49 -11.16
CA ALA A 7 -23.76 -48.48 -11.68
C ALA A 7 -23.43 -49.61 -12.69
N SER A 8 -22.38 -49.38 -13.52
CA SER A 8 -21.40 -50.34 -14.14
C SER A 8 -21.90 -51.44 -15.12
N PRO A 9 -21.05 -52.12 -15.96
CA PRO A 9 -19.60 -52.35 -15.83
C PRO A 9 -18.69 -52.31 -17.10
N ARG A 10 -17.38 -52.41 -16.81
CA ARG A 10 -16.19 -52.59 -17.69
C ARG A 10 -16.25 -53.85 -18.58
N GLN A 11 -15.53 -53.82 -19.71
CA GLN A 11 -14.82 -54.99 -20.26
C GLN A 11 -13.55 -54.61 -21.04
N SER A 12 -12.51 -55.42 -20.83
CA SER A 12 -11.17 -55.36 -21.40
C SER A 12 -11.01 -56.34 -22.56
N PHE A 13 -10.10 -56.07 -23.50
CA PHE A 13 -9.58 -57.11 -24.40
C PHE A 13 -8.06 -56.94 -24.62
N ARG A 14 -7.35 -58.07 -24.52
CA ARG A 14 -5.89 -58.24 -24.64
C ARG A 14 -5.67 -59.56 -25.38
N THR A 15 -4.88 -59.56 -26.46
CA THR A 15 -4.29 -60.74 -27.13
C THR A 15 -2.98 -60.29 -27.79
N ARG A 16 -1.77 -60.65 -27.30
CA ARG A 16 -0.93 -61.86 -27.60
C ARG A 16 -0.76 -62.15 -29.10
N ARG A 17 0.37 -62.61 -29.66
CA ARG A 17 1.83 -62.75 -29.39
C ARG A 17 2.37 -63.60 -30.56
N SER A 18 3.49 -63.26 -31.19
CA SER A 18 4.45 -64.15 -31.90
C SER A 18 5.45 -63.24 -32.63
N GLY A 19 6.75 -63.52 -32.80
CA GLY A 19 7.60 -64.65 -32.43
C GLY A 19 8.73 -64.79 -33.45
N ALA A 20 9.97 -64.53 -33.01
CA ALA A 20 11.27 -65.06 -33.47
C ALA A 20 11.87 -64.69 -34.86
N GLY A 21 13.21 -64.46 -34.87
CA GLY A 21 14.09 -65.07 -35.88
C GLY A 21 15.13 -64.22 -36.66
N VAL A 22 16.23 -63.82 -36.01
CA VAL A 22 17.66 -64.03 -36.38
C VAL A 22 18.24 -63.69 -37.79
N ALA A 23 19.29 -62.84 -37.74
CA ALA A 23 20.58 -62.75 -38.50
C ALA A 23 20.69 -62.32 -39.98
N GLY A 24 21.76 -61.54 -40.25
CA GLY A 24 22.45 -61.46 -41.55
C GLY A 24 22.90 -60.04 -41.93
N GLY A 25 24.22 -59.78 -41.95
CA GLY A 25 24.82 -58.45 -42.12
C GLY A 25 24.92 -57.91 -43.56
N GLY A 26 25.45 -56.68 -43.65
CA GLY A 26 25.84 -56.02 -44.89
C GLY A 26 26.26 -54.57 -44.64
N GLY A 27 27.56 -54.29 -44.76
CA GLY A 27 28.13 -52.96 -44.55
C GLY A 27 27.77 -51.96 -45.67
N GLY A 28 27.78 -50.68 -45.32
CA GLY A 28 27.64 -49.56 -46.24
C GLY A 28 28.11 -48.27 -45.55
N SER A 29 29.36 -47.89 -45.82
CA SER A 29 29.95 -46.60 -45.46
C SER A 29 29.30 -45.48 -46.27
N PHE A 30 28.84 -44.41 -45.61
CA PHE A 30 28.59 -43.12 -46.23
C PHE A 30 29.32 -42.04 -45.42
N THR A 31 30.45 -41.58 -45.97
CA THR A 31 31.15 -40.36 -45.56
C THR A 31 30.41 -39.16 -46.13
N VAL A 32 30.01 -38.21 -45.29
CA VAL A 32 29.50 -36.89 -45.71
C VAL A 32 30.58 -35.86 -45.42
N ASP A 33 30.98 -35.15 -46.48
CA ASP A 33 32.05 -34.15 -46.51
C ASP A 33 31.77 -32.95 -45.58
N THR A 34 32.60 -32.80 -44.56
CA THR A 34 32.56 -31.74 -43.53
C THR A 34 33.12 -30.35 -43.90
N PRO A 35 33.69 -30.01 -45.09
CA PRO A 35 34.29 -28.69 -45.30
C PRO A 35 33.34 -27.62 -45.84
N LEU A 36 32.11 -27.95 -46.28
CA LEU A 36 31.18 -26.98 -46.88
C LEU A 36 30.33 -26.22 -45.84
N ILE A 37 29.93 -26.90 -44.75
CA ILE A 37 29.08 -26.32 -43.70
C ILE A 37 29.83 -25.28 -42.86
N ILE A 38 31.12 -25.52 -42.61
CA ILE A 38 31.98 -24.58 -41.85
C ILE A 38 32.26 -23.32 -42.68
N ARG A 39 32.40 -23.43 -44.00
CA ARG A 39 32.60 -22.26 -44.88
C ARG A 39 31.34 -21.38 -44.99
N LEU A 40 30.15 -21.97 -44.94
CA LEU A 40 28.88 -21.23 -44.91
C LEU A 40 28.66 -20.52 -43.56
N ALA A 41 29.01 -21.14 -42.44
CA ALA A 41 28.89 -20.52 -41.12
C ALA A 41 29.79 -19.29 -40.94
N VAL A 42 31.03 -19.34 -41.45
CA VAL A 42 31.97 -18.20 -41.40
C VAL A 42 31.51 -17.03 -42.27
N LEU A 43 30.87 -17.30 -43.41
CA LEU A 43 30.38 -16.27 -44.33
C LEU A 43 29.13 -15.55 -43.78
N VAL A 44 28.26 -16.26 -43.06
CA VAL A 44 27.10 -15.67 -42.37
C VAL A 44 27.53 -14.78 -41.19
N ILE A 45 28.55 -15.19 -40.43
CA ILE A 45 29.11 -14.38 -39.34
C ILE A 45 29.81 -13.12 -39.87
N ALA A 46 30.54 -13.22 -41.00
CA ALA A 46 31.19 -12.08 -41.64
C ALA A 46 30.18 -11.07 -42.21
N LEU A 47 29.05 -11.54 -42.77
CA LEU A 47 27.98 -10.67 -43.26
C LEU A 47 27.20 -9.99 -42.12
N TRP A 48 27.05 -10.67 -40.97
CA TRP A 48 26.46 -10.07 -39.77
C TRP A 48 27.37 -8.98 -39.18
N ALA A 49 28.69 -9.21 -39.15
CA ALA A 49 29.67 -8.24 -38.67
C ALA A 49 29.79 -6.98 -39.57
N LEU A 50 29.58 -7.10 -40.89
CA LEU A 50 29.55 -5.94 -41.79
C LEU A 50 28.28 -5.09 -41.67
N SER A 51 27.15 -5.68 -41.22
CA SER A 51 25.89 -4.95 -41.03
C SER A 51 25.87 -4.06 -39.78
N LEU A 52 26.83 -4.22 -38.86
CA LEU A 52 26.99 -3.39 -37.67
C LEU A 52 27.76 -2.08 -37.91
N PHE A 53 28.27 -1.83 -39.12
CA PHE A 53 29.11 -0.67 -39.43
C PHE A 53 28.51 0.37 -40.40
N VAL A 54 27.24 0.24 -40.80
CA VAL A 54 26.60 1.22 -41.70
C VAL A 54 25.20 1.60 -41.20
N LEU A 55 25.13 2.40 -40.14
CA LEU A 55 24.04 3.36 -39.89
C LEU A 55 24.62 4.63 -39.22
N PRO A 56 24.15 5.83 -39.58
CA PRO A 56 24.83 7.09 -39.26
C PRO A 56 24.63 7.50 -37.79
N PHE A 57 25.74 7.86 -37.14
CA PHE A 57 25.75 8.56 -35.86
C PHE A 57 25.09 9.95 -35.98
N PRO A 58 24.21 10.37 -35.06
CA PRO A 58 23.85 11.77 -34.92
C PRO A 58 25.02 12.58 -34.35
N ASN A 59 25.17 13.80 -34.88
CA ASN A 59 26.27 14.75 -34.70
C ASN A 59 26.76 15.03 -33.27
N HIS A 60 28.06 15.30 -33.21
CA HIS A 60 28.92 15.42 -32.05
C HIS A 60 28.89 16.80 -31.33
N GLU A 61 27.76 17.52 -31.34
CA GLU A 61 27.64 18.87 -30.71
C GLU A 61 26.65 19.01 -29.54
N THR A 62 25.91 17.97 -29.15
CA THR A 62 24.99 18.04 -28.00
C THR A 62 25.57 17.52 -26.68
N GLN A 63 26.81 16.98 -26.66
CA GLN A 63 27.44 16.41 -25.46
C GLN A 63 28.37 17.36 -24.68
N ARG A 64 28.41 18.66 -25.00
CA ARG A 64 29.25 19.64 -24.27
C ARG A 64 28.52 20.52 -23.25
N LEU A 65 27.22 20.34 -23.00
CA LEU A 65 26.48 21.16 -22.01
C LEU A 65 26.13 20.48 -20.67
N VAL A 66 26.56 19.23 -20.43
CA VAL A 66 26.23 18.50 -19.18
C VAL A 66 27.46 18.21 -18.30
N ARG A 67 28.67 18.63 -18.71
CA ARG A 67 29.94 18.33 -18.00
C ARG A 67 30.51 19.45 -17.12
N ARG A 68 29.69 20.42 -16.69
CA ARG A 68 30.10 21.40 -15.65
C ARG A 68 28.96 21.66 -14.67
N ARG A 69 28.84 20.77 -13.69
CA ARG A 69 28.38 21.06 -12.30
C ARG A 69 28.53 19.77 -11.48
N GLY A 70 29.77 19.31 -11.35
CA GLY A 70 30.14 18.44 -10.23
C GLY A 70 30.32 19.32 -9.01
N VAL A 71 29.30 19.41 -8.16
CA VAL A 71 29.47 19.92 -6.79
C VAL A 71 29.43 18.69 -5.90
N GLY A 72 30.60 18.27 -5.43
CA GLY A 72 30.70 17.25 -4.39
C GLY A 72 30.08 17.79 -3.11
N LEU A 73 28.98 17.18 -2.68
CA LEU A 73 28.38 17.44 -1.38
C LEU A 73 29.03 16.48 -0.37
N ARG A 74 29.91 17.01 0.49
CA ARG A 74 30.26 16.36 1.75
C ARG A 74 29.20 16.75 2.79
N PRO A 75 28.71 15.82 3.63
CA PRO A 75 27.79 16.15 4.71
C PRO A 75 28.55 16.89 5.80
N ASN A 76 28.17 18.14 6.07
CA ASN A 76 28.76 18.92 7.17
C ASN A 76 27.76 18.96 8.34
N LYS A 77 28.05 18.18 9.40
CA LYS A 77 27.20 17.99 10.60
C LYS A 77 26.99 19.26 11.46
N GLU A 78 27.60 20.40 11.13
CA GLU A 78 27.54 21.61 11.97
C GLU A 78 26.46 22.64 11.58
N ARG A 79 25.67 22.40 10.53
CA ARG A 79 24.77 23.44 9.99
C ARG A 79 23.41 23.57 10.70
N ILE A 80 23.01 22.57 11.49
CA ILE A 80 21.68 22.50 12.14
C ILE A 80 21.55 23.48 13.33
N SER A 81 22.65 23.87 14.00
CA SER A 81 22.54 24.69 15.22
C SER A 81 22.41 26.19 15.01
N ARG A 82 22.61 26.73 13.79
CA ARG A 82 22.64 28.20 13.55
C ARG A 82 21.47 28.79 12.79
N ARG A 83 20.52 27.99 12.27
CA ARG A 83 19.44 28.51 11.39
C ARG A 83 18.06 28.68 12.02
N MET A 84 17.86 28.23 13.28
CA MET A 84 16.64 28.46 14.06
C MET A 84 16.41 29.92 14.51
N GLN A 85 17.15 30.91 13.99
CA GLN A 85 17.11 32.30 14.50
C GLN A 85 16.68 33.39 13.51
N SER A 86 16.30 33.12 12.26
CA SER A 86 15.85 34.24 11.39
C SER A 86 14.77 33.85 10.39
N THR A 87 13.52 34.18 10.72
CA THR A 87 12.53 34.90 9.87
C THR A 87 11.26 35.06 10.71
N GLU A 88 10.90 36.29 11.07
CA GLU A 88 9.81 36.58 12.02
C GLU A 88 8.52 37.00 11.30
N GLY A 89 7.46 36.21 11.42
CA GLY A 89 6.06 36.65 11.27
C GLY A 89 5.33 36.55 12.61
N ARG A 90 4.37 37.43 12.90
CA ARG A 90 3.58 37.41 14.16
C ARG A 90 2.08 37.38 13.88
N ASP A 91 1.31 36.72 14.74
CA ASP A 91 -0.17 36.66 14.65
C ASP A 91 -0.87 37.88 15.25
N GLY A 92 -2.21 37.93 15.15
CA GLY A 92 -3.06 39.00 15.66
C GLY A 92 -3.07 39.18 17.18
N ASN A 93 -2.44 38.26 17.93
CA ASN A 93 -2.16 38.37 19.36
C ASN A 93 -0.67 38.63 19.67
N GLY A 94 0.17 38.81 18.64
CA GLY A 94 1.58 39.13 18.77
C GLY A 94 2.52 37.93 18.97
N ASN A 95 2.04 36.70 18.83
CA ASN A 95 2.87 35.49 18.95
C ASN A 95 3.65 35.21 17.65
N ARG A 96 4.88 34.70 17.77
CA ARG A 96 5.69 34.24 16.62
C ARG A 96 4.96 33.12 15.87
N MET A 97 4.66 33.34 14.59
CA MET A 97 4.20 32.32 13.67
C MET A 97 5.39 31.70 12.95
N ASP A 98 5.39 30.37 12.87
CA ASP A 98 6.28 29.61 12.00
C ASP A 98 6.02 30.01 10.51
N PRO A 99 7.07 30.34 9.73
CA PRO A 99 6.96 30.58 8.29
C PRO A 99 6.20 29.49 7.51
N MET A 100 6.16 28.25 8.02
CA MET A 100 5.45 27.12 7.41
C MET A 100 3.92 27.22 7.54
N THR A 101 3.40 27.88 8.59
CA THR A 101 1.97 28.05 8.84
C THR A 101 1.30 29.00 7.83
N ILE A 102 2.09 29.82 7.14
CA ILE A 102 1.61 30.87 6.23
C ILE A 102 1.17 30.32 4.86
N ARG A 103 1.57 29.09 4.47
CA ARG A 103 1.30 28.56 3.11
C ARG A 103 0.04 27.71 2.96
N TYR A 104 -0.66 27.36 4.04
CA TYR A 104 -1.93 26.65 3.97
C TYR A 104 -2.94 27.28 4.94
N SER A 105 -3.49 28.42 4.55
CA SER A 105 -4.67 28.97 5.23
C SER A 105 -5.92 28.21 4.77
N PRO A 106 -6.71 27.60 5.68
CA PRO A 106 -8.03 27.06 5.38
C PRO A 106 -9.07 28.16 5.12
N ALA A 107 -8.78 29.12 4.24
CA ALA A 107 -9.72 30.19 3.96
C ALA A 107 -10.83 29.70 3.01
N THR A 108 -12.04 29.61 3.57
CA THR A 108 -13.33 29.93 2.92
C THR A 108 -13.72 29.14 1.67
N PHE A 109 -13.94 27.84 1.81
CA PHE A 109 -14.82 27.10 0.88
C PHE A 109 -16.04 26.60 1.65
N PRO A 110 -17.26 26.72 1.09
CA PRO A 110 -18.42 26.09 1.70
C PRO A 110 -18.19 24.57 1.77
N LEU A 111 -18.63 23.93 2.85
CA LEU A 111 -18.54 22.47 3.06
C LEU A 111 -19.50 21.75 2.08
N VAL A 112 -19.17 21.77 0.80
CA VAL A 112 -19.95 21.19 -0.28
C VAL A 112 -19.04 20.20 -1.00
N ALA A 113 -19.43 18.93 -0.99
CA ALA A 113 -18.73 17.92 -1.78
C ALA A 113 -18.70 18.38 -3.25
N PRO A 114 -17.52 18.47 -3.88
CA PRO A 114 -17.42 18.89 -5.27
C PRO A 114 -18.21 17.94 -6.17
N LYS A 115 -18.57 18.42 -7.37
CA LYS A 115 -19.32 17.60 -8.33
C LYS A 115 -18.48 16.40 -8.74
N ALA A 116 -18.95 15.20 -8.40
CA ALA A 116 -18.32 13.96 -8.82
C ALA A 116 -18.41 13.80 -10.34
N THR A 117 -17.41 13.14 -10.94
CA THR A 117 -17.29 12.99 -12.39
C THR A 117 -17.18 11.52 -12.79
N TRP A 118 -17.87 11.12 -13.86
CA TRP A 118 -17.70 9.83 -14.50
C TRP A 118 -18.05 9.93 -16.00
N PRO A 119 -17.36 9.21 -16.90
CA PRO A 119 -16.01 8.68 -16.67
C PRO A 119 -15.08 9.84 -16.29
N VAL A 120 -14.14 9.57 -15.38
CA VAL A 120 -13.10 10.56 -15.08
C VAL A 120 -12.22 10.60 -16.32
N ARG A 121 -12.33 11.66 -17.10
CA ARG A 121 -11.43 11.85 -18.25
C ARG A 121 -10.03 11.94 -17.71
N ARG A 122 -9.08 11.19 -18.29
CA ARG A 122 -7.65 11.44 -18.14
C ARG A 122 -7.46 12.94 -18.36
N VAL A 123 -7.17 13.63 -17.27
CA VAL A 123 -7.01 15.07 -17.28
C VAL A 123 -5.87 15.35 -18.25
N ASP A 124 -6.13 16.13 -19.29
CA ASP A 124 -5.06 16.63 -20.15
C ASP A 124 -4.05 17.30 -19.20
N LEU A 125 -2.77 16.89 -19.24
CA LEU A 125 -1.68 17.36 -18.36
C LEU A 125 -1.52 18.91 -18.35
N ARG A 126 -2.28 19.60 -19.20
CA ARG A 126 -2.43 21.04 -19.38
C ARG A 126 -3.48 21.71 -18.49
N ASP A 127 -4.36 20.98 -17.80
CA ASP A 127 -5.28 21.60 -16.83
C ASP A 127 -4.57 21.83 -15.49
N GLU A 128 -3.87 22.97 -15.38
CA GLU A 128 -3.13 23.38 -14.18
C GLU A 128 -4.01 23.50 -12.93
N TYR A 129 -5.34 23.59 -13.07
CA TYR A 129 -6.26 23.65 -11.94
C TYR A 129 -6.48 22.29 -11.26
N GLN A 130 -6.10 21.18 -11.89
CA GLN A 130 -6.26 19.83 -11.33
C GLN A 130 -5.04 19.35 -10.56
N TYR A 131 -3.90 20.05 -10.67
CA TYR A 131 -2.63 19.67 -10.05
C TYR A 131 -2.13 20.77 -9.13
N GLU A 132 -1.24 20.40 -8.23
CA GLU A 132 -0.47 21.30 -7.38
C GLU A 132 0.96 20.79 -7.24
N TYR A 133 1.85 21.68 -6.81
CA TYR A 133 3.22 21.31 -6.50
C TYR A 133 3.37 21.15 -5.00
N ILE A 134 3.83 19.98 -4.57
CA ILE A 134 4.24 19.73 -3.19
C ILE A 134 5.76 19.63 -3.11
N ILE A 135 6.30 19.96 -1.95
CA ILE A 135 7.71 19.67 -1.63
C ILE A 135 7.80 18.18 -1.34
N HIS A 136 8.81 17.51 -1.89
CA HIS A 136 9.07 16.11 -1.60
C HIS A 136 9.26 15.90 -0.09
N PRO A 137 8.43 15.09 0.61
CA PRO A 137 8.46 15.03 2.08
C PRO A 137 9.75 14.47 2.68
N GLY A 138 10.55 13.74 1.90
CA GLY A 138 11.88 13.29 2.32
C GLY A 138 12.96 14.39 2.29
N ASP A 139 12.70 15.56 1.70
CA ASP A 139 13.63 16.70 1.69
C ASP A 139 13.19 17.76 2.71
N TYR A 140 12.99 17.32 3.96
CA TYR A 140 12.29 18.06 5.03
C TYR A 140 13.00 19.36 5.51
N ASP A 141 14.19 19.66 5.00
CA ASP A 141 15.09 20.74 5.46
C ASP A 141 14.69 22.18 5.08
N GLY A 142 13.55 22.39 4.44
CA GLY A 142 12.83 23.67 4.37
C GLY A 142 13.61 24.88 3.81
N GLY A 143 13.33 25.21 2.56
CA GLY A 143 13.28 26.59 2.08
C GLY A 143 14.35 27.03 1.07
N ASP A 144 14.86 26.16 0.21
CA ASP A 144 15.54 26.65 -1.01
C ASP A 144 14.70 26.37 -2.27
N ASP A 145 14.67 27.29 -3.23
CA ASP A 145 13.93 27.15 -4.49
C ASP A 145 14.49 26.03 -5.40
N THR A 146 15.53 25.35 -4.92
CA THR A 146 16.16 24.17 -5.52
C THR A 146 15.59 22.83 -5.04
N GLU A 147 14.65 22.81 -4.10
CA GLU A 147 14.01 21.57 -3.62
C GLU A 147 13.19 20.89 -4.73
N PRO A 148 13.23 19.55 -4.83
CA PRO A 148 12.44 18.83 -5.83
C PRO A 148 10.95 19.00 -5.53
N LYS A 149 10.29 19.80 -6.36
CA LYS A 149 8.83 19.99 -6.34
C LYS A 149 8.18 18.87 -7.15
N MET A 150 7.26 18.15 -6.54
CA MET A 150 6.48 17.09 -7.19
C MET A 150 5.14 17.65 -7.64
N LYS A 151 4.81 17.49 -8.93
CA LYS A 151 3.48 17.83 -9.45
C LYS A 151 2.52 16.68 -9.14
N VAL A 152 1.60 16.89 -8.20
CA VAL A 152 0.61 15.88 -7.76
C VAL A 152 -0.81 16.36 -8.04
N PRO A 153 -1.80 15.45 -8.19
CA PRO A 153 -3.19 15.89 -8.29
C PRO A 153 -3.63 16.60 -7.01
N ARG A 154 -4.51 17.59 -7.15
CA ARG A 154 -5.18 18.17 -5.98
C ARG A 154 -6.14 17.15 -5.39
N PHE A 155 -6.29 17.19 -4.07
CA PHE A 155 -7.37 16.49 -3.40
C PHE A 155 -8.71 16.91 -4.00
N TRP A 156 -9.62 15.94 -4.15
CA TRP A 156 -10.99 16.22 -4.59
C TRP A 156 -11.67 17.23 -3.66
N SER A 157 -11.53 17.05 -2.36
CA SER A 157 -12.13 17.89 -1.33
C SER A 157 -11.31 17.83 -0.04
N ARG A 158 -11.50 18.82 0.84
CA ARG A 158 -11.17 18.68 2.27
C ARG A 158 -12.09 17.63 2.91
N PRO A 159 -11.74 17.09 4.10
CA PRO A 159 -12.58 16.14 4.81
C PRO A 159 -13.99 16.70 5.02
N LEU A 160 -14.99 15.89 4.72
CA LEU A 160 -16.40 16.29 4.69
C LEU A 160 -17.06 16.21 6.07
N HIS A 161 -16.43 15.53 7.01
CA HIS A 161 -16.97 15.26 8.34
C HIS A 161 -17.00 16.52 9.24
N ASN A 162 -16.21 17.56 8.93
CA ASN A 162 -16.14 18.82 9.72
C ASN A 162 -16.02 18.57 11.24
N ASN A 163 -15.15 17.65 11.61
CA ASN A 163 -14.94 17.20 13.00
C ASN A 163 -16.18 16.61 13.71
N THR A 164 -17.20 16.18 12.98
CA THR A 164 -18.44 15.57 13.49
C THR A 164 -18.77 14.29 12.73
N LEU A 165 -19.75 13.51 13.18
CA LEU A 165 -20.27 12.40 12.38
C LEU A 165 -20.98 12.94 11.14
N MET A 166 -20.57 12.46 9.96
CA MET A 166 -21.19 12.85 8.69
C MET A 166 -22.70 12.49 8.67
N SER A 167 -23.52 13.36 8.08
CA SER A 167 -24.95 13.10 7.95
C SER A 167 -25.23 12.04 6.87
N ARG A 168 -26.31 11.28 7.04
CA ARG A 168 -26.77 10.31 6.03
C ARG A 168 -27.05 10.98 4.68
N GLY A 169 -27.59 12.19 4.68
CA GLY A 169 -27.89 12.94 3.45
C GLY A 169 -26.63 13.23 2.64
N LEU A 170 -25.54 13.66 3.30
CA LEU A 170 -24.27 13.91 2.64
C LEU A 170 -23.63 12.61 2.13
N ALA A 171 -23.61 11.55 2.94
CA ALA A 171 -23.10 10.24 2.52
C ALA A 171 -23.88 9.67 1.33
N SER A 172 -25.21 9.82 1.34
CA SER A 172 -26.10 9.33 0.27
C SER A 172 -25.92 10.09 -1.05
N PHE A 173 -25.41 11.32 -1.03
CA PHE A 173 -25.15 12.09 -2.26
C PHE A 173 -23.83 11.68 -2.94
N ILE A 174 -22.87 11.12 -2.19
CA ILE A 174 -21.55 10.77 -2.70
C ILE A 174 -21.59 9.45 -3.45
N GLY A 175 -21.15 9.49 -4.71
CA GLY A 175 -20.94 8.31 -5.55
C GLY A 175 -21.45 8.50 -6.97
N THR A 176 -20.69 7.98 -7.93
CA THR A 176 -21.04 8.00 -9.35
C THR A 176 -21.55 6.66 -9.86
N CYS A 177 -22.34 6.71 -10.93
CA CYS A 177 -22.74 5.56 -11.72
C CYS A 177 -22.02 5.53 -13.07
N THR A 178 -21.93 4.34 -13.66
CA THR A 178 -21.52 4.17 -15.06
C THR A 178 -22.50 4.83 -16.03
N THR A 179 -23.79 4.85 -15.72
CA THR A 179 -24.81 5.53 -16.55
C THR A 179 -25.27 6.87 -15.95
N PRO A 180 -25.41 7.93 -16.77
CA PRO A 180 -25.89 9.21 -16.27
C PRO A 180 -27.39 9.16 -15.99
N ASP A 181 -27.83 9.99 -15.04
CA ASP A 181 -29.25 10.22 -14.79
C ASP A 181 -29.94 10.79 -16.05
N ALA A 182 -31.14 10.29 -16.35
CA ALA A 182 -31.82 10.61 -17.59
C ALA A 182 -32.18 12.10 -17.71
N ALA A 183 -32.54 12.75 -16.60
CA ALA A 183 -32.98 14.14 -16.57
C ALA A 183 -31.79 15.12 -16.46
N SER A 184 -30.92 14.92 -15.48
CA SER A 184 -29.82 15.83 -15.17
C SER A 184 -28.55 15.56 -15.99
N ARG A 185 -28.47 14.42 -16.66
CA ARG A 185 -27.26 13.91 -17.34
C ARG A 185 -26.05 13.75 -16.39
N SER A 186 -26.29 13.81 -15.08
CA SER A 186 -25.25 13.69 -14.06
C SER A 186 -24.97 12.24 -13.74
N HIS A 187 -23.70 11.87 -13.63
CA HIS A 187 -23.31 10.57 -13.11
C HIS A 187 -23.31 10.51 -11.58
N ALA A 188 -23.26 11.66 -10.90
CA ALA A 188 -23.29 11.78 -9.44
C ALA A 188 -24.72 11.53 -8.92
N ARG A 189 -25.12 10.26 -8.86
CA ARG A 189 -26.47 9.81 -8.47
C ARG A 189 -26.54 9.31 -7.04
N GLY A 190 -25.39 9.13 -6.37
CA GLY A 190 -25.34 8.68 -4.98
C GLY A 190 -26.20 7.42 -4.77
N SER A 191 -26.96 7.35 -3.69
CA SER A 191 -27.80 6.20 -3.33
C SER A 191 -28.84 5.79 -4.39
N ALA A 192 -29.21 6.68 -5.32
CA ALA A 192 -30.08 6.36 -6.46
C ALA A 192 -29.39 5.53 -7.56
N CYS A 193 -28.10 5.25 -7.40
CA CYS A 193 -27.31 4.40 -8.29
C CYS A 193 -27.61 2.89 -8.09
N PRO A 194 -28.04 2.16 -9.14
CA PRO A 194 -28.14 0.70 -9.10
C PRO A 194 -26.79 0.06 -8.76
N LEU A 195 -26.81 -1.08 -8.06
CA LEU A 195 -25.59 -1.72 -7.52
C LEU A 195 -24.59 -2.09 -8.62
N GLU A 196 -25.09 -2.59 -9.73
CA GLU A 196 -24.35 -2.98 -10.93
C GLU A 196 -23.67 -1.77 -11.61
N GLU A 197 -24.20 -0.56 -11.45
CA GLU A 197 -23.67 0.66 -12.06
C GLU A 197 -22.71 1.44 -11.13
N ARG A 198 -22.64 1.09 -9.85
CA ARG A 198 -21.80 1.80 -8.87
C ARG A 198 -20.33 1.65 -9.20
N THR A 199 -19.65 2.77 -9.36
CA THR A 199 -18.23 2.83 -9.75
C THR A 199 -17.31 2.47 -8.59
N ILE A 200 -16.12 1.95 -8.93
CA ILE A 200 -15.09 1.54 -7.97
C ILE A 200 -13.79 2.27 -8.32
N PHE A 201 -13.34 3.14 -7.43
CA PHE A 201 -11.99 3.69 -7.46
C PHE A 201 -11.02 2.70 -6.81
N VAL A 202 -9.88 2.44 -7.44
CA VAL A 202 -8.84 1.54 -6.92
C VAL A 202 -7.53 2.30 -6.80
N ALA A 203 -7.07 2.50 -5.57
CA ALA A 203 -5.74 3.04 -5.26
C ALA A 203 -4.73 1.89 -5.21
N LEU A 204 -3.76 1.91 -6.14
CA LEU A 204 -2.72 0.89 -6.26
C LEU A 204 -1.35 1.55 -6.17
N ALA A 205 -0.55 1.15 -5.19
CA ALA A 205 0.84 1.57 -5.05
C ALA A 205 1.76 0.40 -5.37
N SER A 206 2.67 0.57 -6.33
CA SER A 206 3.68 -0.40 -6.71
C SER A 206 5.07 0.17 -6.46
N TYR A 207 5.98 -0.66 -5.98
CA TYR A 207 7.39 -0.34 -5.90
C TYR A 207 8.19 -1.45 -6.56
N ARG A 208 8.65 -1.21 -7.80
CA ARG A 208 9.51 -2.12 -8.58
C ARG A 208 8.98 -3.56 -8.65
N ASP A 209 7.66 -3.74 -8.53
CA ASP A 209 7.04 -5.06 -8.45
C ASP A 209 6.65 -5.57 -9.84
N TYR A 210 7.27 -6.68 -10.26
CA TYR A 210 7.03 -7.27 -11.57
C TYR A 210 5.60 -7.81 -11.76
N GLN A 211 4.89 -8.13 -10.67
CA GLN A 211 3.53 -8.67 -10.69
C GLN A 211 2.46 -7.60 -10.82
N CYS A 212 2.80 -6.32 -10.67
CA CYS A 212 1.87 -5.20 -10.77
C CYS A 212 1.01 -5.23 -12.05
N ARG A 213 1.61 -5.61 -13.18
CA ARG A 213 0.87 -5.81 -14.44
C ARG A 213 -0.15 -6.94 -14.38
N ASP A 214 0.19 -8.05 -13.71
CA ASP A 214 -0.65 -9.25 -13.63
C ASP A 214 -1.83 -8.99 -12.66
N THR A 215 -1.59 -8.18 -11.61
CA THR A 215 -2.63 -7.65 -10.73
C THR A 215 -3.65 -6.85 -11.52
N LEU A 216 -3.22 -5.89 -12.35
CA LEU A 216 -4.11 -5.10 -13.21
C LEU A 216 -4.88 -5.96 -14.23
N GLU A 217 -4.20 -6.87 -14.92
CA GLU A 217 -4.86 -7.80 -15.86
C GLU A 217 -5.93 -8.64 -15.14
N SER A 218 -5.60 -9.23 -14.00
CA SER A 218 -6.55 -10.05 -13.24
C SER A 218 -7.74 -9.24 -12.71
N MET A 219 -7.52 -8.00 -12.27
CA MET A 219 -8.56 -7.09 -11.79
C MET A 219 -9.64 -6.87 -12.84
N PHE A 220 -9.24 -6.55 -14.07
CA PHE A 220 -10.19 -6.28 -15.16
C PHE A 220 -10.79 -7.55 -15.75
N ILE A 221 -9.99 -8.60 -15.99
CA ILE A 221 -10.49 -9.84 -16.63
C ILE A 221 -11.48 -10.58 -15.73
N ARG A 222 -11.31 -10.49 -14.41
CA ARG A 222 -12.11 -11.23 -13.45
C ARG A 222 -13.24 -10.41 -12.84
N ALA A 223 -13.38 -9.13 -13.21
CA ALA A 223 -14.55 -8.34 -12.86
C ALA A 223 -15.74 -8.68 -13.77
N ARG A 224 -16.95 -8.70 -13.20
CA ARG A 224 -18.18 -8.84 -13.96
C ARG A 224 -18.50 -7.57 -14.75
N HIS A 225 -18.24 -6.43 -14.15
CA HIS A 225 -18.49 -5.09 -14.72
C HIS A 225 -17.19 -4.31 -14.79
N PRO A 226 -16.23 -4.70 -15.64
CA PRO A 226 -14.93 -4.03 -15.70
C PRO A 226 -15.03 -2.54 -16.04
N GLU A 227 -16.08 -2.12 -16.75
CA GLU A 227 -16.35 -0.72 -17.14
C GLU A 227 -16.61 0.23 -15.98
N ARG A 228 -16.85 -0.28 -14.75
CA ARG A 228 -17.08 0.56 -13.55
C ARG A 228 -15.85 0.79 -12.71
N ILE A 229 -14.72 0.17 -13.07
CA ILE A 229 -13.46 0.23 -12.32
C ILE A 229 -12.65 1.41 -12.82
N ARG A 230 -12.02 2.17 -11.92
CA ARG A 230 -10.96 3.11 -12.29
C ARG A 230 -9.79 2.97 -11.35
N VAL A 231 -8.59 2.86 -11.90
CA VAL A 231 -7.37 2.63 -11.13
C VAL A 231 -6.54 3.90 -11.09
N ALA A 232 -6.12 4.33 -9.91
CA ALA A 232 -5.01 5.24 -9.72
C ALA A 232 -3.78 4.44 -9.31
N LEU A 233 -2.88 4.27 -10.27
CA LEU A 233 -1.63 3.55 -10.09
C LEU A 233 -0.51 4.55 -9.82
N VAL A 234 0.18 4.37 -8.70
CA VAL A 234 1.47 5.00 -8.43
C VAL A 234 2.54 3.94 -8.67
N ASP A 235 3.19 4.03 -9.83
CA ASP A 235 4.22 3.09 -10.29
C ASP A 235 5.59 3.66 -9.96
N GLN A 236 6.17 3.20 -8.83
CA GLN A 236 7.50 3.65 -8.39
C GLN A 236 8.54 2.69 -8.94
N ARG A 237 9.23 3.09 -10.00
CA ARG A 237 10.07 2.17 -10.78
C ARG A 237 11.37 2.82 -11.22
N ASP A 238 12.35 1.99 -11.55
CA ASP A 238 13.49 2.44 -12.34
C ASP A 238 13.00 2.76 -13.76
N LEU A 239 13.04 4.04 -14.15
CA LEU A 239 12.41 4.48 -15.40
C LEU A 239 13.08 3.88 -16.65
N GLU A 240 14.35 3.48 -16.53
CA GLU A 240 15.17 2.92 -17.61
C GLU A 240 15.17 1.38 -17.60
N MET A 241 15.13 0.77 -16.41
CA MET A 241 15.34 -0.67 -16.24
C MET A 241 14.06 -1.48 -16.01
N ASP A 242 13.10 -0.91 -15.27
CA ASP A 242 11.91 -1.64 -14.84
C ASP A 242 10.74 -1.36 -15.81
N PRO A 243 10.04 -2.41 -16.29
CA PRO A 243 8.93 -2.21 -17.20
C PRO A 243 7.69 -1.72 -16.43
N SER A 244 7.05 -0.64 -16.90
CA SER A 244 5.84 -0.12 -16.24
C SER A 244 4.73 -1.15 -16.11
N CYS A 245 3.96 -1.07 -15.02
CA CYS A 245 2.81 -1.94 -14.80
C CYS A 245 1.76 -1.86 -15.92
N VAL A 246 1.63 -0.70 -16.58
CA VAL A 246 0.62 -0.50 -17.63
C VAL A 246 1.06 -1.03 -19.01
N PHE A 247 2.30 -1.50 -19.13
CA PHE A 247 2.76 -2.14 -20.35
C PHE A 247 2.43 -3.64 -20.34
N PRO A 248 1.52 -4.12 -21.22
CA PRO A 248 1.15 -5.53 -21.26
C PRO A 248 2.33 -6.42 -21.69
N ARG A 249 2.25 -7.71 -21.34
CA ARG A 249 3.29 -8.70 -21.71
C ARG A 249 3.37 -8.88 -23.22
N ILE A 250 2.22 -8.88 -23.90
CA ILE A 250 2.13 -8.91 -25.37
C ILE A 250 1.80 -7.49 -25.83
N PRO A 251 2.52 -6.90 -26.79
CA PRO A 251 2.17 -5.57 -27.31
C PRO A 251 0.73 -5.51 -27.82
N CYS A 252 -0.01 -4.43 -27.53
CA CYS A 252 -1.41 -4.29 -27.92
C CYS A 252 -1.67 -4.41 -29.42
N ILE A 253 -0.68 -4.13 -30.26
CA ILE A 253 -0.80 -4.33 -31.72
C ILE A 253 -0.89 -5.81 -32.10
N ARG A 254 -0.33 -6.72 -31.28
CA ARG A 254 -0.36 -8.17 -31.49
C ARG A 254 -1.54 -8.83 -30.80
N ASP A 255 -1.91 -8.35 -29.63
CA ASP A 255 -3.11 -8.80 -28.92
C ASP A 255 -3.81 -7.60 -28.26
N PRO A 256 -4.76 -6.97 -28.97
CA PRO A 256 -5.49 -5.80 -28.47
C PRO A 256 -6.57 -6.17 -27.44
N ASN A 257 -6.87 -7.46 -27.24
CA ASN A 257 -7.96 -7.90 -26.38
C ASN A 257 -7.55 -8.11 -24.92
N GLN A 258 -6.25 -7.98 -24.61
CA GLN A 258 -5.74 -7.96 -23.23
C GLN A 258 -6.37 -6.81 -22.43
N ALA A 259 -6.51 -6.98 -21.12
CA ALA A 259 -7.23 -6.02 -20.30
C ALA A 259 -6.50 -4.68 -20.22
N LEU A 260 -5.17 -4.69 -20.12
CA LEU A 260 -4.36 -3.47 -20.13
C LEU A 260 -4.46 -2.68 -21.44
N CYS A 261 -4.82 -3.34 -22.54
CA CYS A 261 -5.09 -2.67 -23.81
C CYS A 261 -6.53 -2.13 -23.88
N LYS A 262 -7.51 -2.96 -23.47
CA LYS A 262 -8.94 -2.66 -23.58
C LYS A 262 -9.40 -1.57 -22.60
N PHE A 263 -8.81 -1.53 -21.40
CA PHE A 263 -9.20 -0.64 -20.30
C PHE A 263 -8.11 0.36 -19.94
N ALA A 264 -7.21 0.67 -20.88
CA ALA A 264 -6.10 1.58 -20.65
C ALA A 264 -6.59 2.95 -20.13
N ASP A 265 -7.69 3.46 -20.67
CA ASP A 265 -8.31 4.74 -20.30
C ASP A 265 -8.87 4.77 -18.87
N GLN A 266 -9.12 3.60 -18.27
CA GLN A 266 -9.55 3.45 -16.88
C GLN A 266 -8.38 3.43 -15.88
N ILE A 267 -7.12 3.50 -16.35
CA ILE A 267 -5.91 3.53 -15.51
C ILE A 267 -5.27 4.91 -15.58
N GLU A 268 -5.22 5.62 -14.46
CA GLU A 268 -4.40 6.81 -14.25
C GLU A 268 -3.03 6.40 -13.71
N LEU A 269 -1.98 6.75 -14.43
CA LEU A 269 -0.61 6.45 -14.05
C LEU A 269 0.06 7.70 -13.47
N TYR A 270 0.52 7.60 -12.23
CA TYR A 270 1.57 8.44 -11.68
C TYR A 270 2.89 7.66 -11.77
N ASP A 271 3.66 7.95 -12.82
CA ASP A 271 4.97 7.34 -13.06
C ASP A 271 6.01 8.06 -12.17
N MET A 272 6.53 7.35 -11.17
CA MET A 272 7.48 7.91 -10.19
C MET A 272 8.82 7.23 -10.34
N ASP A 273 9.88 8.04 -10.47
CA ASP A 273 11.24 7.53 -10.36
C ASP A 273 11.47 6.92 -8.96
N ARG A 274 11.99 5.69 -8.92
CA ARG A 274 12.31 4.95 -7.69
C ARG A 274 13.09 5.76 -6.66
N HIS A 275 13.93 6.72 -7.07
CA HIS A 275 14.73 7.54 -6.16
C HIS A 275 13.92 8.59 -5.39
N LEU A 276 12.63 8.79 -5.72
CA LEU A 276 11.70 9.65 -4.99
C LEU A 276 10.76 8.84 -4.07
N ALA A 277 10.91 7.52 -4.01
CA ALA A 277 10.07 6.68 -3.17
C ALA A 277 10.49 6.79 -1.70
N ILE A 278 9.53 7.14 -0.85
CA ILE A 278 9.73 7.30 0.60
C ILE A 278 8.73 6.45 1.40
N GLY A 279 8.37 5.29 0.86
CA GLY A 279 7.49 4.31 1.50
C GLY A 279 6.05 4.29 0.97
N PRO A 280 5.29 3.24 1.32
CA PRO A 280 3.97 2.97 0.74
C PRO A 280 2.92 4.01 1.14
N SER A 281 3.00 4.55 2.36
CA SER A 281 2.07 5.58 2.84
C SER A 281 2.05 6.83 1.94
N PHE A 282 3.23 7.27 1.46
CA PHE A 282 3.33 8.41 0.55
C PHE A 282 2.82 8.07 -0.87
N ALA A 283 3.11 6.87 -1.37
CA ALA A 283 2.55 6.41 -2.63
C ALA A 283 1.01 6.35 -2.57
N ARG A 284 0.44 5.85 -1.48
CA ARG A 284 -1.01 5.82 -1.24
C ARG A 284 -1.61 7.21 -1.06
N HIS A 285 -0.87 8.14 -0.44
CA HIS A 285 -1.22 9.57 -0.43
C HIS A 285 -1.39 10.13 -1.85
N ILE A 286 -0.46 9.85 -2.75
CA ILE A 286 -0.56 10.28 -4.15
C ILE A 286 -1.74 9.60 -4.85
N ALA A 287 -1.93 8.29 -4.64
CA ALA A 287 -3.06 7.56 -5.22
C ALA A 287 -4.40 8.17 -4.78
N TYR A 288 -4.60 8.44 -3.48
CA TYR A 288 -5.84 9.00 -2.93
C TYR A 288 -6.20 10.37 -3.53
N ARG A 289 -5.20 11.17 -3.96
CA ARG A 289 -5.44 12.44 -4.64
C ARG A 289 -6.12 12.29 -5.99
N TYR A 290 -6.12 11.10 -6.60
CA TYR A 290 -6.82 10.84 -7.85
C TYR A 290 -8.31 10.58 -7.67
N TYR A 291 -8.83 10.31 -6.47
CA TYR A 291 -10.26 10.06 -6.26
C TYR A 291 -11.13 11.22 -6.78
N ARG A 292 -12.23 10.97 -7.50
CA ARG A 292 -13.10 12.00 -8.12
C ARG A 292 -14.60 11.73 -7.89
N GLY A 293 -14.92 11.08 -6.77
CA GLY A 293 -16.28 10.86 -6.32
C GLY A 293 -16.90 9.54 -6.78
N GLU A 294 -16.07 8.55 -7.11
CA GLU A 294 -16.49 7.17 -7.35
C GLU A 294 -17.28 6.61 -6.15
N TYR A 295 -18.23 5.70 -6.40
CA TYR A 295 -19.15 5.24 -5.37
C TYR A 295 -18.46 4.46 -4.24
N TYR A 296 -17.59 3.53 -4.63
CA TYR A 296 -16.74 2.79 -3.73
C TYR A 296 -15.28 3.16 -3.96
N ALA A 297 -14.47 2.97 -2.93
CA ALA A 297 -13.03 3.07 -3.00
C ALA A 297 -12.40 1.80 -2.42
N MET A 298 -11.38 1.32 -3.12
CA MET A 298 -10.58 0.17 -2.76
C MET A 298 -9.11 0.59 -2.70
N GLN A 299 -8.39 0.10 -1.70
CA GLN A 299 -6.93 0.13 -1.66
C GLN A 299 -6.42 -1.30 -1.55
N MET A 300 -5.33 -1.60 -2.25
CA MET A 300 -4.67 -2.90 -2.13
C MET A 300 -3.18 -2.87 -2.52
N ASP A 301 -2.51 -3.99 -2.26
CA ASP A 301 -1.15 -4.29 -2.73
C ASP A 301 -1.09 -4.67 -4.22
N ALA A 302 0.05 -4.34 -4.85
CA ALA A 302 0.29 -4.53 -6.27
C ALA A 302 0.67 -5.95 -6.70
N GLN A 303 0.73 -6.91 -5.78
CA GLN A 303 1.09 -8.31 -6.02
C GLN A 303 -0.06 -9.26 -5.65
N THR A 304 -1.26 -8.92 -6.09
CA THR A 304 -2.50 -9.62 -5.75
C THR A 304 -3.21 -10.15 -6.99
N ILE A 305 -3.94 -11.25 -6.84
CA ILE A 305 -4.72 -11.86 -7.92
C ILE A 305 -6.18 -11.92 -7.49
N PHE A 306 -7.06 -11.32 -8.30
CA PHE A 306 -8.50 -11.25 -8.02
C PHE A 306 -9.20 -12.57 -8.26
N VAL A 307 -10.33 -12.81 -7.61
CA VAL A 307 -11.22 -13.94 -7.92
C VAL A 307 -12.24 -13.54 -8.98
N LEU A 308 -12.86 -14.53 -9.63
CA LEU A 308 -13.95 -14.28 -10.60
C LEU A 308 -15.14 -13.57 -9.93
N ASP A 309 -15.69 -12.56 -10.61
CA ASP A 309 -16.81 -11.71 -10.18
C ASP A 309 -16.55 -10.93 -8.87
N TRP A 310 -15.28 -10.66 -8.55
CA TRP A 310 -14.87 -10.02 -7.30
C TRP A 310 -15.58 -8.68 -7.02
N ASP A 311 -15.84 -7.90 -8.06
CA ASP A 311 -16.38 -6.55 -7.99
C ASP A 311 -17.84 -6.57 -7.50
N VAL A 312 -18.61 -7.57 -7.93
CA VAL A 312 -19.97 -7.78 -7.44
C VAL A 312 -19.95 -8.37 -6.04
N ASP A 313 -19.04 -9.31 -5.77
CA ASP A 313 -18.94 -9.94 -4.44
C ASP A 313 -18.59 -8.92 -3.36
N VAL A 314 -17.55 -8.11 -3.55
CA VAL A 314 -17.11 -7.11 -2.55
C VAL A 314 -18.20 -6.07 -2.26
N ILE A 315 -18.96 -5.65 -3.29
CA ILE A 315 -20.10 -4.74 -3.11
C ILE A 315 -21.21 -5.40 -2.31
N ASN A 316 -21.58 -6.64 -2.64
CA ASN A 316 -22.61 -7.37 -1.90
C ASN A 316 -22.21 -7.58 -0.43
N GLN A 317 -20.95 -7.91 -0.18
CA GLN A 317 -20.40 -8.00 1.17
C GLN A 317 -20.52 -6.64 1.88
N HIS A 318 -20.09 -5.53 1.28
CA HIS A 318 -20.21 -4.20 1.87
C HIS A 318 -21.67 -3.82 2.19
N GLN A 319 -22.58 -4.04 1.24
CA GLN A 319 -24.01 -3.73 1.42
C GLN A 319 -24.66 -4.58 2.51
N SER A 320 -24.24 -5.84 2.69
CA SER A 320 -24.79 -6.72 3.72
C SER A 320 -24.51 -6.24 5.16
N THR A 321 -23.54 -5.34 5.35
CA THR A 321 -23.29 -4.72 6.66
C THR A 321 -24.39 -3.75 7.10
N GLY A 322 -25.20 -3.22 6.16
CA GLY A 322 -26.18 -2.18 6.43
C GLY A 322 -25.58 -0.85 6.92
N ASN A 323 -24.26 -0.69 6.84
CA ASN A 323 -23.52 0.42 7.43
C ASN A 323 -22.77 1.22 6.33
N GLU A 324 -23.16 2.48 6.12
CA GLU A 324 -22.51 3.40 5.17
C GLU A 324 -21.08 3.74 5.60
N MET A 325 -20.77 3.61 6.89
CA MET A 325 -19.45 3.83 7.47
C MET A 325 -18.64 2.53 7.61
N ALA A 326 -19.08 1.43 6.99
CA ALA A 326 -18.31 0.20 6.97
C ALA A 326 -17.07 0.31 6.06
N VAL A 327 -15.97 -0.22 6.56
CA VAL A 327 -14.73 -0.47 5.82
C VAL A 327 -14.43 -1.96 5.93
N LEU A 328 -14.57 -2.69 4.81
CA LEU A 328 -14.08 -4.06 4.74
C LEU A 328 -12.55 -4.00 4.67
N SER A 329 -11.84 -4.67 5.56
CA SER A 329 -10.38 -4.65 5.59
C SER A 329 -9.84 -5.96 6.13
N HIS A 330 -8.75 -6.45 5.55
CA HIS A 330 -8.06 -7.64 6.03
C HIS A 330 -6.68 -7.72 5.40
N THR A 331 -5.86 -8.63 5.90
CA THR A 331 -4.65 -9.08 5.21
C THR A 331 -5.04 -10.22 4.25
N PRO A 332 -4.88 -10.07 2.93
CA PRO A 332 -5.21 -11.15 1.99
C PRO A 332 -4.34 -12.38 2.23
N GLN A 333 -4.94 -13.56 2.07
CA GLN A 333 -4.23 -14.84 2.20
C GLN A 333 -3.32 -15.12 1.00
N ASP A 334 -2.43 -16.10 1.15
CA ASP A 334 -1.53 -16.53 0.09
C ASP A 334 -2.30 -17.03 -1.14
N ILE A 335 -1.78 -16.76 -2.32
CA ILE A 335 -2.31 -17.21 -3.61
C ILE A 335 -2.12 -18.72 -3.84
N ILE A 336 -1.11 -19.35 -3.22
CA ILE A 336 -0.82 -20.77 -3.39
C ILE A 336 -2.05 -21.59 -2.99
N ASP A 337 -2.54 -22.41 -3.93
CA ASP A 337 -3.74 -23.25 -3.80
C ASP A 337 -5.07 -22.52 -3.49
N SER A 338 -5.08 -21.18 -3.54
CA SER A 338 -6.24 -20.37 -3.17
C SER A 338 -7.16 -20.00 -4.34
N VAL A 339 -6.67 -20.08 -5.58
CA VAL A 339 -7.44 -19.72 -6.78
C VAL A 339 -7.27 -20.78 -7.87
N ASP A 340 -8.39 -21.21 -8.45
CA ASP A 340 -8.37 -22.11 -9.61
C ASP A 340 -7.74 -21.37 -10.81
N PRO A 341 -6.59 -21.83 -11.34
CA PRO A 341 -5.89 -21.13 -12.42
C PRO A 341 -6.65 -21.14 -13.74
N LYS A 342 -7.60 -22.06 -13.95
CA LYS A 342 -8.40 -22.16 -15.16
C LYS A 342 -9.67 -21.33 -15.09
N THR A 343 -10.36 -21.35 -13.95
CA THR A 343 -11.66 -20.69 -13.80
C THR A 343 -11.60 -19.34 -13.11
N GLY A 344 -10.50 -19.05 -12.40
CA GLY A 344 -10.35 -17.84 -11.58
C GLY A 344 -11.18 -17.84 -10.31
N LYS A 345 -11.89 -18.93 -9.99
CA LYS A 345 -12.72 -19.04 -8.79
C LYS A 345 -11.87 -19.23 -7.53
N ALA A 346 -12.31 -18.67 -6.42
CA ALA A 346 -11.72 -18.94 -5.11
C ALA A 346 -11.87 -20.43 -4.75
N LEU A 347 -10.76 -21.04 -4.33
CA LEU A 347 -10.70 -22.37 -3.72
C LEU A 347 -10.67 -22.25 -2.20
N GLU A 348 -9.90 -21.29 -1.70
CA GLU A 348 -9.83 -20.94 -0.29
C GLU A 348 -11.03 -20.09 0.13
N ARG A 349 -11.62 -20.43 1.28
CA ARG A 349 -12.85 -19.85 1.82
C ARG A 349 -12.67 -19.22 3.19
N LYS A 350 -11.54 -19.49 3.85
CA LYS A 350 -11.19 -18.86 5.12
C LYS A 350 -11.16 -17.35 4.93
N ARG A 351 -11.52 -16.59 5.97
CA ARG A 351 -11.23 -15.16 6.07
C ARG A 351 -10.11 -14.92 7.06
N THR A 352 -9.44 -13.78 6.91
CA THR A 352 -8.46 -13.29 7.86
C THR A 352 -9.11 -12.24 8.76
N ILE A 353 -8.99 -12.40 10.08
CA ILE A 353 -9.49 -11.43 11.07
C ILE A 353 -8.32 -10.73 11.75
N MET A 354 -8.40 -9.40 11.87
CA MET A 354 -7.40 -8.59 12.55
C MET A 354 -7.86 -8.22 13.95
N CYS A 355 -7.40 -8.97 14.94
CA CYS A 355 -7.89 -8.87 16.32
C CYS A 355 -6.80 -8.80 17.39
N GLU A 356 -5.51 -8.84 17.04
CA GLU A 356 -4.41 -8.62 17.98
C GLU A 356 -3.54 -7.41 17.59
N THR A 357 -2.97 -6.76 18.60
CA THR A 357 -1.96 -5.70 18.45
C THR A 357 -0.91 -5.84 19.56
N HIS A 358 0.30 -5.35 19.33
CA HIS A 358 1.33 -5.28 20.36
C HIS A 358 2.15 -3.98 20.27
N TYR A 359 2.79 -3.61 21.38
CA TYR A 359 3.75 -2.51 21.39
C TYR A 359 5.14 -3.00 20.99
N LEU A 360 5.73 -2.33 20.01
CA LEU A 360 7.14 -2.53 19.65
C LEU A 360 8.09 -1.70 20.52
N ARG A 361 9.42 -1.98 20.41
CA ARG A 361 10.50 -1.31 21.16
C ARG A 361 10.42 0.22 21.10
N GLU A 362 9.95 0.78 19.99
CA GLU A 362 9.82 2.23 19.79
C GLU A 362 8.48 2.82 20.27
N ASN A 363 7.69 2.01 20.99
CA ASN A 363 6.42 2.37 21.61
C ASN A 363 5.34 2.82 20.63
N TYR A 364 5.26 2.15 19.48
CA TYR A 364 4.10 2.23 18.59
C TYR A 364 3.35 0.90 18.61
N LEU A 365 2.07 0.96 18.23
CA LEU A 365 1.20 -0.19 18.09
C LEU A 365 1.33 -0.76 16.68
N GLU A 366 1.54 -2.06 16.61
CA GLU A 366 1.54 -2.84 15.38
C GLU A 366 0.49 -3.94 15.46
N ASN A 367 -0.20 -4.22 14.37
CA ASN A 367 -1.12 -5.34 14.28
C ASN A 367 -0.32 -6.65 14.31
N ASP A 368 -0.71 -7.59 15.15
CA ASP A 368 -0.02 -8.88 15.21
C ASP A 368 -0.53 -9.82 14.11
N LEU A 369 0.21 -9.85 13.01
CA LEU A 369 -0.08 -10.72 11.86
C LEU A 369 0.22 -12.21 12.12
N SER A 370 0.87 -12.56 13.24
CA SER A 370 1.16 -13.96 13.57
C SER A 370 -0.03 -14.69 14.20
N ASN A 371 -1.01 -13.92 14.70
CA ASN A 371 -2.24 -14.41 15.31
C ASN A 371 -3.46 -14.20 14.42
N LEU A 372 -3.28 -14.08 13.11
CA LEU A 372 -4.39 -14.08 12.17
C LEU A 372 -5.13 -15.42 12.25
N LYS A 373 -6.44 -15.36 12.46
CA LYS A 373 -7.28 -16.54 12.62
C LYS A 373 -8.11 -16.75 11.37
N ASP A 374 -8.06 -17.98 10.90
CA ASP A 374 -8.85 -18.45 9.78
C ASP A 374 -10.25 -18.84 10.26
N ASP A 375 -11.25 -18.00 9.97
CA ASP A 375 -12.65 -18.38 10.16
C ASP A 375 -13.21 -18.96 8.86
N VAL A 376 -13.85 -20.12 8.96
CA VAL A 376 -14.48 -20.85 7.85
C VAL A 376 -15.98 -20.51 7.72
N SER A 377 -16.54 -19.71 8.64
CA SER A 377 -17.97 -19.37 8.69
C SER A 377 -18.37 -18.30 7.65
N SER A 378 -18.26 -18.66 6.37
CA SER A 378 -18.74 -17.82 5.25
C SER A 378 -20.25 -17.52 5.28
N GLU A 379 -21.01 -18.19 6.17
CA GLU A 379 -22.45 -18.00 6.36
C GLU A 379 -22.81 -16.71 7.12
N ARG A 380 -21.91 -16.18 7.97
CA ARG A 380 -22.21 -15.03 8.84
C ARG A 380 -22.13 -13.65 8.17
N GLY A 381 -21.76 -13.58 6.89
CA GLY A 381 -21.45 -12.30 6.25
C GLY A 381 -20.19 -11.64 6.85
N PRO A 382 -19.89 -10.37 6.52
CA PRO A 382 -18.76 -9.65 7.11
C PRO A 382 -18.95 -9.46 8.62
N ILE A 383 -17.89 -9.65 9.39
CA ILE A 383 -17.91 -9.53 10.85
C ILE A 383 -17.06 -8.34 11.30
N LEU A 384 -17.41 -7.74 12.44
CA LEU A 384 -16.67 -6.60 12.97
C LEU A 384 -15.28 -7.04 13.44
N GLN A 385 -14.30 -6.17 13.25
CA GLN A 385 -12.95 -6.34 13.81
C GLN A 385 -12.43 -5.00 14.34
N PRO A 386 -11.50 -4.99 15.30
CA PRO A 386 -10.95 -3.76 15.87
C PRO A 386 -10.03 -3.00 14.92
N PHE A 387 -9.18 -3.72 14.18
CA PHE A 387 -8.06 -3.12 13.46
C PHE A 387 -8.28 -3.06 11.94
N TRP A 388 -7.47 -2.27 11.28
CA TRP A 388 -7.49 -2.04 9.84
C TRP A 388 -6.15 -2.47 9.24
N SER A 389 -6.14 -3.09 8.06
CA SER A 389 -4.92 -3.41 7.31
C SER A 389 -4.74 -2.52 6.11
N ALA A 390 -3.48 -2.17 5.86
CA ALA A 390 -3.07 -1.47 4.66
C ALA A 390 -3.08 -2.33 3.39
N ALA A 391 -2.99 -3.65 3.53
CA ALA A 391 -2.90 -4.60 2.42
C ALA A 391 -4.21 -4.71 1.61
N PHE A 392 -5.36 -4.51 2.26
CA PHE A 392 -6.65 -4.42 1.60
C PHE A 392 -7.65 -3.57 2.41
N SER A 393 -8.31 -2.64 1.73
CA SER A 393 -9.51 -1.98 2.25
C SER A 393 -10.52 -1.66 1.16
N PHE A 394 -11.82 -1.80 1.47
CA PHE A 394 -12.94 -1.46 0.60
C PHE A 394 -14.04 -0.75 1.38
N ALA A 395 -14.43 0.44 0.93
CA ALA A 395 -15.42 1.28 1.61
C ALA A 395 -16.21 2.15 0.62
N ARG A 396 -17.19 2.90 1.14
CA ARG A 396 -17.77 4.03 0.40
C ARG A 396 -16.67 5.05 0.08
N GLY A 397 -16.74 5.67 -1.09
CA GLY A 397 -15.67 6.56 -1.58
C GLY A 397 -15.39 7.76 -0.67
N HIS A 398 -16.34 8.17 0.18
CA HIS A 398 -16.11 9.21 1.18
C HIS A 398 -15.07 8.83 2.26
N PHE A 399 -14.69 7.55 2.40
CA PHE A 399 -13.57 7.13 3.25
C PHE A 399 -12.26 7.79 2.83
N VAL A 400 -11.93 7.76 1.54
CA VAL A 400 -10.71 8.36 0.96
C VAL A 400 -10.59 9.86 1.27
N VAL A 401 -11.72 10.55 1.31
CA VAL A 401 -11.80 12.00 1.53
C VAL A 401 -11.73 12.35 3.01
N ASN A 402 -12.39 11.55 3.86
CA ASN A 402 -12.47 11.80 5.29
C ASN A 402 -11.25 11.31 6.05
N VAL A 403 -10.53 10.33 5.51
CA VAL A 403 -9.33 9.74 6.11
C VAL A 403 -8.19 9.69 5.09
N PRO A 404 -7.74 10.85 4.56
CA PRO A 404 -6.67 10.87 3.56
C PRO A 404 -5.33 10.45 4.18
N TYR A 405 -4.47 9.79 3.42
CA TYR A 405 -3.10 9.51 3.87
C TYR A 405 -2.33 10.80 4.15
N ASP A 406 -1.57 10.82 5.25
CA ASP A 406 -0.69 11.95 5.57
C ASP A 406 0.61 11.85 4.77
N GLN A 407 0.90 12.92 4.02
CA GLN A 407 2.08 13.02 3.17
C GLN A 407 3.41 12.89 3.94
N TYR A 408 3.40 13.19 5.24
CA TYR A 408 4.57 13.12 6.10
C TYR A 408 4.70 11.78 6.83
N MET A 409 4.00 10.72 6.39
CA MET A 409 4.20 9.36 6.89
C MET A 409 5.28 8.65 6.09
N THR A 410 6.49 9.19 6.09
CA THR A 410 7.58 8.69 5.24
C THR A 410 8.34 7.56 5.94
N PHE A 411 8.70 6.51 5.19
CA PHE A 411 9.34 5.28 5.65
C PHE A 411 8.60 4.55 6.78
N LEU A 412 7.33 4.88 7.00
CA LEU A 412 6.44 4.18 7.92
C LEU A 412 5.68 3.11 7.17
N PHE A 413 5.67 1.90 7.75
CA PHE A 413 5.08 0.72 7.15
C PHE A 413 3.91 0.23 8.01
N SER A 414 4.17 -0.31 9.19
CA SER A 414 3.10 -0.80 10.06
C SER A 414 2.39 0.30 10.86
N GLU A 415 3.04 1.45 11.11
CA GLU A 415 2.43 2.57 11.83
C GLU A 415 1.26 3.21 11.06
N GLU A 416 1.17 2.97 9.75
CA GLU A 416 0.05 3.44 8.95
C GLU A 416 -1.27 2.78 9.34
N GLU A 417 -1.22 1.52 9.77
CA GLU A 417 -2.41 0.71 10.01
C GLU A 417 -3.18 1.23 11.23
N ILE A 418 -2.47 1.43 12.35
CA ILE A 418 -3.08 2.03 13.55
C ILE A 418 -3.47 3.49 13.33
N SER A 419 -2.71 4.24 12.52
CA SER A 419 -3.03 5.62 12.18
C SER A 419 -4.37 5.72 11.44
N MET A 420 -4.55 4.92 10.39
CA MET A 420 -5.79 4.83 9.63
C MET A 420 -6.95 4.30 10.50
N ALA A 421 -6.69 3.30 11.35
CA ALA A 421 -7.69 2.75 12.27
C ALA A 421 -8.24 3.81 13.23
N LEU A 422 -7.38 4.51 13.97
CA LEU A 422 -7.79 5.51 14.95
C LEU A 422 -8.43 6.75 14.30
N ARG A 423 -7.88 7.21 13.17
CA ARG A 423 -8.48 8.33 12.42
C ARG A 423 -9.84 7.95 11.86
N GLY A 424 -9.97 6.78 11.23
CA GLY A 424 -11.24 6.26 10.74
C GLY A 424 -12.28 6.10 11.85
N PHE A 425 -11.88 5.50 12.97
CA PHE A 425 -12.75 5.36 14.14
C PHE A 425 -13.24 6.73 14.64
N SER A 426 -12.33 7.70 14.80
CA SER A 426 -12.65 9.03 15.33
C SER A 426 -13.59 9.87 14.47
N VAL A 427 -13.74 9.54 13.18
CA VAL A 427 -14.71 10.17 12.26
C VAL A 427 -15.98 9.31 12.04
N GLY A 428 -16.04 8.11 12.63
CA GLY A 428 -17.24 7.28 12.68
C GLY A 428 -17.22 5.99 11.84
N TYR A 429 -16.07 5.59 11.27
CA TYR A 429 -15.95 4.33 10.52
C TYR A 429 -15.83 3.10 11.42
N ASP A 430 -16.33 1.97 10.92
CA ASP A 430 -16.28 0.67 11.58
C ASP A 430 -15.60 -0.34 10.64
N PHE A 431 -14.70 -1.15 11.18
CA PHE A 431 -13.91 -2.10 10.40
C PHE A 431 -14.53 -3.49 10.44
N TYR A 432 -14.55 -4.15 9.29
CA TYR A 432 -15.10 -5.49 9.14
C TYR A 432 -14.09 -6.39 8.41
N SER A 433 -13.90 -7.60 8.91
CA SER A 433 -13.32 -8.67 8.10
C SER A 433 -14.36 -9.12 7.06
N PRO A 434 -14.01 -9.21 5.77
CA PRO A 434 -14.96 -9.65 4.75
C PRO A 434 -15.39 -11.11 5.00
N ALA A 435 -16.58 -11.47 4.53
CA ALA A 435 -17.08 -12.84 4.57
C ALA A 435 -16.24 -13.80 3.71
N ARG A 436 -15.66 -13.29 2.62
CA ARG A 436 -14.88 -14.04 1.63
C ARG A 436 -13.77 -13.16 1.07
N ASN A 437 -12.61 -13.75 0.81
CA ASN A 437 -11.53 -13.10 0.07
C ASN A 437 -11.95 -12.81 -1.38
N ILE A 438 -11.72 -11.59 -1.84
CA ILE A 438 -11.97 -11.18 -3.23
C ILE A 438 -10.68 -11.10 -4.05
N CYS A 439 -9.53 -11.20 -3.38
CA CYS A 439 -8.21 -11.33 -3.96
C CYS A 439 -7.28 -12.08 -2.99
N PHE A 440 -6.18 -12.60 -3.51
CA PHE A 440 -5.12 -13.27 -2.75
C PHE A 440 -3.77 -12.67 -3.08
N HIS A 441 -2.83 -12.72 -2.13
CA HIS A 441 -1.52 -12.07 -2.22
C HIS A 441 -0.42 -13.07 -2.58
N THR A 442 0.57 -12.62 -3.34
CA THR A 442 1.75 -13.42 -3.64
C THR A 442 2.84 -13.22 -2.59
N TYR A 443 2.87 -14.07 -1.57
CA TYR A 443 3.93 -14.06 -0.56
C TYR A 443 5.21 -14.74 -1.07
N ALA A 444 6.32 -14.47 -0.38
CA ALA A 444 7.61 -15.11 -0.62
C ALA A 444 7.65 -16.53 0.00
N ASN A 445 6.78 -17.41 -0.48
CA ASN A 445 6.60 -18.77 0.00
C ASN A 445 6.59 -19.78 -1.17
N GLY A 446 6.96 -21.03 -0.91
CA GLY A 446 6.94 -22.12 -1.88
C GLY A 446 7.67 -21.77 -3.19
N GLU A 447 6.98 -21.94 -4.32
CA GLU A 447 7.54 -21.66 -5.65
C GLU A 447 7.85 -20.17 -5.88
N ASN A 448 7.18 -19.26 -5.16
CA ASN A 448 7.35 -17.81 -5.28
C ASN A 448 8.55 -17.27 -4.50
N GLU A 449 9.06 -18.03 -3.53
CA GLU A 449 10.07 -17.56 -2.56
C GLU A 449 11.31 -16.96 -3.24
N LYS A 450 11.86 -17.69 -4.22
CA LYS A 450 13.09 -17.30 -4.91
C LYS A 450 12.97 -15.96 -5.64
N ASP A 451 11.82 -15.69 -6.24
CA ASP A 451 11.64 -14.49 -7.08
C ASP A 451 11.09 -13.32 -6.27
N ARG A 452 10.21 -13.56 -5.29
CA ARG A 452 9.74 -12.52 -4.37
C ARG A 452 10.85 -11.96 -3.49
N LYS A 453 11.79 -12.78 -3.01
CA LYS A 453 12.94 -12.31 -2.21
C LYS A 453 13.92 -11.40 -2.97
N LYS A 454 13.83 -11.35 -4.29
CA LYS A 454 14.67 -10.47 -5.13
C LYS A 454 14.00 -9.14 -5.47
N VAL A 455 12.70 -9.00 -5.20
CA VAL A 455 11.98 -7.76 -5.48
C VAL A 455 12.61 -6.64 -4.64
N PRO A 456 13.14 -5.58 -5.27
CA PRO A 456 13.71 -4.47 -4.54
C PRO A 456 12.68 -3.83 -3.62
N LEU A 457 13.12 -3.40 -2.45
CA LEU A 457 12.28 -2.71 -1.48
C LEU A 457 12.70 -1.24 -1.39
N PHE A 458 11.75 -0.35 -1.09
CA PHE A 458 11.99 1.10 -1.03
C PHE A 458 13.05 1.52 0.01
N TRP A 459 13.41 0.61 0.93
CA TRP A 459 14.53 0.75 1.86
C TRP A 459 15.86 1.05 1.18
N GLU A 460 16.02 0.80 -0.13
CA GLU A 460 17.21 1.25 -0.88
C GLU A 460 17.41 2.77 -0.83
N ASN A 461 16.35 3.55 -0.53
CA ASN A 461 16.42 5.00 -0.38
C ASN A 461 16.66 5.46 1.08
N GLU A 462 16.80 4.53 2.04
CA GLU A 462 16.97 4.85 3.46
C GLU A 462 18.22 5.72 3.71
N LYS A 463 19.32 5.47 3.01
CA LYS A 463 20.53 6.31 3.12
C LYS A 463 20.33 7.77 2.71
N ARG A 464 19.30 8.04 1.90
CA ARG A 464 19.01 9.39 1.40
C ARG A 464 18.00 10.12 2.28
N TYR A 465 17.01 9.40 2.81
CA TYR A 465 15.82 9.99 3.43
C TYR A 465 15.47 9.41 4.81
N GLY A 466 16.18 8.37 5.26
CA GLY A 466 15.87 7.61 6.47
C GLY A 466 16.26 8.29 7.78
N ASP A 467 17.12 9.31 7.74
CA ASP A 467 17.57 10.02 8.94
C ASP A 467 16.42 10.72 9.68
N ASP A 468 15.30 11.02 8.99
CA ASP A 468 14.15 11.76 9.53
C ASP A 468 13.02 10.87 10.08
N VAL A 469 13.14 9.54 10.03
CA VAL A 469 12.05 8.61 10.43
C VAL A 469 11.55 8.86 11.86
N GLY A 470 12.45 9.21 12.78
CA GLY A 470 12.09 9.55 14.16
C GLY A 470 11.13 10.75 14.27
N HIS A 471 11.28 11.75 13.39
CA HIS A 471 10.37 12.91 13.34
C HIS A 471 8.98 12.51 12.86
N PHE A 472 8.89 11.66 11.83
CA PHE A 472 7.61 11.17 11.30
C PHE A 472 6.89 10.26 12.31
N ARG A 473 7.61 9.37 13.00
CA ARG A 473 7.05 8.57 14.11
C ARG A 473 6.53 9.44 15.24
N THR A 474 7.25 10.51 15.59
CA THR A 474 6.81 11.46 16.63
C THR A 474 5.53 12.18 16.21
N ARG A 475 5.46 12.64 14.96
CA ARG A 475 4.27 13.26 14.38
C ARG A 475 3.05 12.33 14.44
N ILE A 476 3.15 11.10 13.93
CA ILE A 476 2.00 10.17 13.96
C ILE A 476 1.52 9.94 15.39
N LYS A 477 2.44 9.58 16.31
CA LYS A 477 2.07 9.28 17.70
C LYS A 477 1.34 10.43 18.38
N ALA A 478 1.78 11.66 18.14
CA ALA A 478 1.11 12.84 18.65
C ALA A 478 -0.25 13.07 17.97
N MET A 479 -0.32 12.91 16.64
CA MET A 479 -1.56 13.11 15.88
C MET A 479 -2.68 12.15 16.25
N ILE A 480 -2.35 10.89 16.59
CA ILE A 480 -3.35 9.85 16.87
C ILE A 480 -3.55 9.57 18.36
N GLY A 481 -2.93 10.37 19.23
CA GLY A 481 -3.14 10.30 20.68
C GLY A 481 -2.41 9.15 21.40
N LEU A 482 -1.38 8.55 20.78
CA LEU A 482 -0.52 7.54 21.42
C LEU A 482 0.63 8.15 22.24
N SER A 483 0.86 9.45 22.13
CA SER A 483 1.78 10.18 22.99
C SER A 483 1.14 11.49 23.42
N PRO A 484 0.62 11.59 24.66
CA PRO A 484 0.05 12.85 25.15
C PRO A 484 1.12 13.94 25.06
N GLU A 485 0.75 15.06 24.44
CA GLU A 485 1.65 16.16 24.08
C GLU A 485 2.40 16.69 25.31
N LYS A 486 3.64 16.22 25.54
CA LYS A 486 4.56 16.81 26.55
C LYS A 486 5.25 18.07 26.01
N ASN A 487 5.38 18.19 24.69
CA ASN A 487 5.92 19.37 24.03
C ASN A 487 5.25 19.54 22.65
N VAL A 488 4.36 20.52 22.55
CA VAL A 488 3.63 20.84 21.30
C VAL A 488 4.57 21.28 20.17
N HIS A 489 5.81 21.69 20.44
CA HIS A 489 6.78 22.06 19.39
C HIS A 489 7.65 20.89 18.92
N ALA A 490 7.45 19.67 19.45
CA ALA A 490 8.29 18.52 19.14
C ALA A 490 8.05 17.91 17.75
N TRP A 491 7.01 18.34 17.03
CA TRP A 491 6.63 17.77 15.74
C TRP A 491 5.91 18.79 14.85
N ASN A 492 5.86 18.48 13.55
CA ASN A 492 5.25 19.33 12.52
C ASN A 492 3.73 19.36 12.61
N HIS A 493 3.07 20.52 12.67
CA HIS A 493 1.59 20.60 12.67
C HIS A 493 0.94 20.85 11.31
N VAL A 494 1.72 20.94 10.22
CA VAL A 494 1.20 21.21 8.87
C VAL A 494 0.17 20.15 8.49
N GLY A 495 -1.00 20.61 8.04
CA GLY A 495 -2.10 19.75 7.61
C GLY A 495 -2.77 18.97 8.75
N LYS A 496 -2.59 19.34 10.02
CA LYS A 496 -3.25 18.67 11.16
C LYS A 496 -4.78 18.63 11.02
N GLU A 497 -5.38 19.62 10.38
CA GLU A 497 -6.82 19.67 10.11
C GLU A 497 -7.27 18.74 8.97
N LEU A 498 -6.33 18.28 8.13
CA LEU A 498 -6.57 17.31 7.06
C LEU A 498 -6.26 15.89 7.51
N TYR A 499 -5.22 15.73 8.32
CA TYR A 499 -4.65 14.44 8.67
C TYR A 499 -4.85 14.02 10.14
N GLY A 500 -5.42 14.88 10.98
CA GLY A 500 -5.66 14.60 12.39
C GLY A 500 -6.83 13.65 12.66
N LEU A 501 -7.14 13.50 13.95
CA LEU A 501 -8.34 12.82 14.43
C LEU A 501 -9.60 13.66 14.16
N GLY A 502 -10.72 12.96 14.01
CA GLY A 502 -12.06 13.55 14.04
C GLY A 502 -12.64 13.65 15.45
N GLY A 503 -13.82 14.28 15.53
CA GLY A 503 -14.55 14.51 16.77
C GLY A 503 -15.85 13.71 16.88
N ALA A 504 -16.09 12.75 15.99
CA ALA A 504 -17.28 11.89 16.05
C ALA A 504 -17.20 10.84 17.17
N ARG A 505 -15.98 10.35 17.47
CA ARG A 505 -15.71 9.41 18.56
C ARG A 505 -14.39 9.75 19.23
N GLN A 506 -14.32 9.64 20.56
CA GLN A 506 -13.07 9.81 21.29
C GLN A 506 -12.19 8.57 21.19
N VAL A 507 -10.91 8.72 20.84
CA VAL A 507 -9.98 7.57 20.72
C VAL A 507 -9.73 6.85 22.06
N SER A 508 -9.94 7.51 23.20
CA SER A 508 -9.95 6.86 24.52
C SER A 508 -10.99 5.73 24.62
N LYS A 509 -12.11 5.86 23.89
CA LYS A 509 -13.13 4.81 23.79
C LYS A 509 -12.61 3.60 23.01
N PHE A 510 -11.85 3.82 21.93
CA PHE A 510 -11.19 2.74 21.19
C PHE A 510 -10.24 1.98 22.10
N PHE A 511 -9.35 2.71 22.78
CA PHE A 511 -8.35 2.12 23.68
C PHE A 511 -8.99 1.30 24.81
N SER A 512 -9.99 1.86 25.50
CA SER A 512 -10.68 1.14 26.59
C SER A 512 -11.47 -0.09 26.12
N ILE A 513 -12.09 -0.05 24.93
CA ILE A 513 -12.85 -1.19 24.41
C ILE A 513 -11.93 -2.35 24.05
N TYR A 514 -10.78 -2.07 23.48
CA TYR A 514 -9.85 -3.09 22.99
C TYR A 514 -8.68 -3.37 23.95
N GLY A 515 -8.77 -2.90 25.20
CA GLY A 515 -7.79 -3.21 26.23
C GLY A 515 -6.39 -2.64 25.97
N ILE A 516 -6.30 -1.44 25.38
CA ILE A 516 -5.03 -0.78 25.07
C ILE A 516 -4.81 0.36 26.07
N ASP A 517 -3.64 0.42 26.69
CA ASP A 517 -3.21 1.54 27.52
C ASP A 517 -2.07 2.31 26.81
N PRO A 518 -2.34 3.50 26.23
CA PRO A 518 -1.32 4.31 25.57
C PRO A 518 -0.35 5.01 26.54
N MET A 519 -0.69 5.12 27.82
CA MET A 519 0.14 5.77 28.84
C MET A 519 1.21 4.82 29.35
N GLU A 520 0.77 3.65 29.81
CA GLU A 520 1.63 2.58 30.32
C GLU A 520 2.24 1.74 29.18
N LYS A 521 1.73 1.91 27.96
CA LYS A 521 2.18 1.22 26.73
C LYS A 521 2.09 -0.28 26.86
N ILE A 522 0.94 -0.72 27.38
CA ILE A 522 0.57 -2.12 27.53
C ILE A 522 -0.74 -2.38 26.81
N HIS A 523 -1.00 -3.64 26.49
CA HIS A 523 -2.26 -4.09 25.94
C HIS A 523 -2.67 -5.39 26.64
N GLU A 524 -3.96 -5.61 26.73
CA GLU A 524 -4.55 -6.90 27.09
C GLU A 524 -4.30 -7.88 25.95
N HIS A 525 -4.03 -9.14 26.28
CA HIS A 525 -3.74 -10.17 25.29
C HIS A 525 -4.99 -10.94 24.90
N HIS A 526 -4.94 -11.62 23.74
CA HIS A 526 -5.94 -12.60 23.31
C HIS A 526 -7.32 -11.98 23.06
N LEU A 527 -7.34 -10.75 22.53
CA LEU A 527 -8.54 -10.08 22.07
C LEU A 527 -9.27 -10.89 20.97
N CYS A 528 -8.55 -11.68 20.18
CA CYS A 528 -9.14 -12.55 19.16
C CYS A 528 -10.20 -13.52 19.71
N ASP A 529 -10.09 -13.99 20.96
CA ASP A 529 -11.09 -14.88 21.56
C ASP A 529 -12.49 -14.21 21.65
N PHE A 530 -12.55 -12.87 21.70
CA PHE A 530 -13.79 -12.09 21.67
C PHE A 530 -14.26 -11.73 20.25
N VAL A 531 -13.34 -11.70 19.28
CA VAL A 531 -13.62 -11.24 17.92
C VAL A 531 -14.01 -12.40 16.99
N ASP A 532 -13.23 -13.48 17.01
CA ASP A 532 -13.28 -14.52 15.98
C ASP A 532 -14.56 -15.36 16.00
N ASP A 533 -15.10 -15.62 17.19
CA ASP A 533 -16.31 -16.41 17.33
C ASP A 533 -17.58 -15.63 16.98
N GLY A 534 -17.45 -14.34 16.65
CA GLY A 534 -18.53 -13.42 16.30
C GLY A 534 -19.12 -12.67 17.49
N THR A 535 -18.66 -12.91 18.73
CA THR A 535 -19.21 -12.27 19.94
C THR A 535 -19.11 -10.75 19.87
N MET A 536 -17.96 -10.21 19.43
CA MET A 536 -17.81 -8.77 19.19
C MET A 536 -18.85 -8.27 18.18
N HIS A 537 -19.02 -8.98 17.07
CA HIS A 537 -19.96 -8.58 16.03
C HIS A 537 -21.40 -8.55 16.57
N GLU A 538 -21.87 -9.62 17.19
CA GLU A 538 -23.23 -9.69 17.76
C GLU A 538 -23.44 -8.64 18.85
N THR A 539 -22.42 -8.38 19.66
CA THR A 539 -22.48 -7.40 20.75
C THR A 539 -22.54 -5.97 20.21
N PHE A 540 -21.78 -5.64 19.17
CA PHE A 540 -21.62 -4.25 18.72
C PHE A 540 -22.56 -3.89 17.55
N ALA A 541 -22.89 -4.84 16.66
CA ALA A 541 -23.75 -4.59 15.50
C ALA A 541 -25.17 -4.17 15.90
N LYS A 542 -25.67 -4.59 17.07
CA LYS A 542 -26.96 -4.12 17.63
C LYS A 542 -26.99 -2.62 17.94
N HIS A 543 -25.83 -1.99 18.04
CA HIS A 543 -25.66 -0.55 18.26
C HIS A 543 -25.42 0.22 16.96
N LEU A 544 -25.56 -0.43 15.79
CA LEU A 544 -25.60 0.26 14.52
C LEU A 544 -26.77 1.26 14.53
N ARG A 545 -26.48 2.54 14.23
CA ARG A 545 -27.50 3.58 14.20
C ARG A 545 -28.55 3.23 13.15
N SER A 546 -29.83 3.54 13.43
CA SER A 546 -30.95 3.25 12.53
C SER A 546 -30.85 3.93 11.15
N ASN A 547 -30.02 4.98 11.05
CA ASN A 547 -29.74 5.67 9.80
C ASN A 547 -28.55 5.07 9.02
N GLY A 548 -27.91 4.00 9.50
CA GLY A 548 -26.77 3.33 8.88
C GLY A 548 -25.44 4.07 8.98
N MET A 549 -25.35 5.16 9.77
CA MET A 549 -24.14 5.98 9.89
C MET A 549 -23.24 5.50 11.05
N GLY A 550 -22.74 4.27 10.94
CA GLY A 550 -21.81 3.67 11.88
C GLY A 550 -22.39 3.32 13.24
N ILE A 551 -21.63 2.55 14.01
CA ILE A 551 -21.98 2.08 15.36
C ILE A 551 -21.93 3.21 16.37
N ASP A 552 -22.88 3.22 17.31
CA ASP A 552 -22.91 4.14 18.43
C ASP A 552 -22.12 3.62 19.63
N TYR A 553 -20.80 3.82 19.59
CA TYR A 553 -19.87 3.34 20.62
C TYR A 553 -20.11 3.92 22.02
N GLU A 554 -20.77 5.08 22.15
CA GLU A 554 -21.14 5.65 23.45
C GLU A 554 -22.20 4.80 24.17
N SER A 555 -23.02 4.07 23.40
CA SER A 555 -24.02 3.15 23.95
C SER A 555 -23.45 1.78 24.35
N ILE A 556 -22.17 1.53 24.06
CA ILE A 556 -21.47 0.28 24.39
C ILE A 556 -20.71 0.46 25.71
N GLN A 557 -21.03 -0.35 26.72
CA GLN A 557 -20.33 -0.34 28.03
C GLN A 557 -19.20 -1.37 28.14
N TYR A 558 -18.97 -2.15 27.09
CA TYR A 558 -17.94 -3.18 27.05
C TYR A 558 -16.53 -2.59 27.16
N GLN A 559 -15.64 -3.29 27.86
CA GLN A 559 -14.19 -3.06 27.91
C GLN A 559 -13.51 -4.42 27.92
N PHE A 560 -12.64 -4.66 26.95
CA PHE A 560 -11.89 -5.91 26.91
C PHE A 560 -10.88 -5.97 28.05
N LYS A 561 -10.82 -7.12 28.70
CA LYS A 561 -9.84 -7.45 29.73
C LYS A 561 -9.53 -8.92 29.65
N ASP A 562 -8.25 -9.27 29.56
CA ASP A 562 -7.87 -10.66 29.53
C ASP A 562 -8.14 -11.29 30.90
N SER A 563 -8.99 -12.32 30.90
CA SER A 563 -9.39 -13.02 32.14
C SER A 563 -8.37 -14.06 32.57
N ARG A 564 -7.39 -14.39 31.72
CA ARG A 564 -6.32 -15.33 32.06
C ARG A 564 -5.40 -14.74 33.13
N PRO A 565 -4.95 -15.56 34.09
CA PRO A 565 -3.94 -15.12 35.04
C PRO A 565 -2.66 -14.78 34.26
N VAL A 566 -2.16 -13.55 34.44
CA VAL A 566 -0.88 -13.11 33.84
C VAL A 566 0.20 -14.10 34.24
N GLU A 567 0.66 -14.92 33.31
CA GLU A 567 1.68 -15.92 33.59
C GLU A 567 2.97 -15.23 34.06
N ALA A 568 3.69 -15.84 35.00
CA ALA A 568 4.97 -15.35 35.48
C ALA A 568 6.01 -15.19 34.35
N SER A 569 5.81 -15.90 33.23
CA SER A 569 6.58 -15.78 31.98
C SER A 569 6.46 -14.40 31.33
N GLN A 570 5.29 -13.73 31.38
CA GLN A 570 5.07 -12.38 30.85
C GLN A 570 5.68 -11.30 31.77
N ARG A 571 5.65 -11.50 33.09
CA ARG A 571 6.41 -10.66 34.05
C ARG A 571 7.91 -10.80 33.86
N ASN A 572 8.40 -12.02 33.61
CA ASN A 572 9.81 -12.29 33.34
C ASN A 572 10.21 -11.88 31.91
N GLY A 573 9.32 -11.88 30.92
CA GLY A 573 9.59 -11.32 29.58
C GLY A 573 9.93 -9.84 29.67
N ASN A 574 9.11 -9.07 30.40
CA ASN A 574 9.38 -7.65 30.66
C ASN A 574 10.62 -7.39 31.54
N ARG A 575 10.96 -8.31 32.46
CA ARG A 575 12.15 -8.20 33.32
C ARG A 575 13.44 -8.64 32.61
N LYS A 576 13.38 -9.73 31.85
CA LYS A 576 14.48 -10.30 31.04
C LYS A 576 14.74 -9.43 29.82
N MET A 577 13.74 -8.76 29.24
CA MET A 577 13.92 -7.69 28.25
C MET A 577 14.60 -6.46 28.89
N LYS A 578 14.21 -6.04 30.11
CA LYS A 578 14.94 -4.98 30.86
C LYS A 578 16.39 -5.36 31.19
N GLU A 579 16.68 -6.65 31.37
CA GLU A 579 18.01 -7.16 31.71
C GLU A 579 18.87 -7.40 30.44
N LEU A 580 18.27 -7.85 29.34
CA LEU A 580 18.87 -7.92 28.00
C LEU A 580 19.16 -6.52 27.42
N VAL A 581 18.26 -5.55 27.60
CA VAL A 581 18.49 -4.13 27.26
C VAL A 581 19.71 -3.58 28.01
N ARG A 582 19.90 -3.97 29.27
CA ARG A 582 21.04 -3.54 30.09
C ARG A 582 22.36 -4.21 29.69
N VAL A 583 22.31 -5.39 29.07
CA VAL A 583 23.49 -6.12 28.56
C VAL A 583 23.83 -5.71 27.12
N GLU A 584 22.84 -5.44 26.26
CA GLU A 584 23.03 -4.87 24.91
C GLU A 584 23.52 -3.41 24.98
N GLU A 585 23.08 -2.59 25.94
CA GLU A 585 23.64 -1.25 26.20
C GLU A 585 25.11 -1.30 26.67
N GLN A 586 25.54 -2.39 27.31
CA GLN A 586 26.95 -2.58 27.73
C GLN A 586 27.82 -3.19 26.62
N GLN A 587 27.26 -4.01 25.73
CA GLN A 587 27.98 -4.60 24.59
C GLN A 587 28.04 -3.68 23.37
N GLY A 588 26.99 -2.89 23.11
CA GLY A 588 27.00 -1.84 22.07
C GLY A 588 27.95 -0.67 22.39
N GLY A 589 28.28 -0.47 23.67
CA GLY A 589 29.32 0.48 24.09
C GLY A 589 30.76 -0.06 23.97
N GLN A 590 30.95 -1.34 23.63
CA GLN A 590 32.27 -1.96 23.52
C GLN A 590 32.70 -2.25 22.08
N GLU A 591 31.77 -2.40 21.12
CA GLU A 591 32.09 -2.45 19.69
C GLU A 591 32.40 -1.05 19.10
N ASP A 592 31.87 0.03 19.69
CA ASP A 592 32.25 1.41 19.37
C ASP A 592 33.58 1.85 20.01
N ALA A 593 34.14 1.06 20.93
CA ALA A 593 35.44 1.33 21.57
C ALA A 593 36.61 0.57 20.92
N SER A 594 36.37 -0.53 20.20
CA SER A 594 37.43 -1.26 19.49
C SER A 594 37.72 -0.70 18.09
N SER A 595 36.78 0.02 17.47
CA SER A 595 37.00 0.71 16.19
C SER A 595 37.72 2.07 16.35
N ALA A 596 37.73 2.64 17.56
CA ALA A 596 38.44 3.89 17.88
C ALA A 596 39.91 3.67 18.34
N ALA A 597 40.37 2.42 18.47
CA ALA A 597 41.73 2.09 18.90
C ALA A 597 42.68 1.73 17.73
N GLU A 598 42.16 1.39 16.54
CA GLU A 598 42.99 1.11 15.36
C GLU A 598 43.27 2.34 14.46
N GLU A 599 42.63 3.48 14.72
CA GLU A 599 42.85 4.73 13.98
C GLU A 599 43.76 5.74 14.72
N LYS A 600 44.48 5.28 15.76
CA LYS A 600 45.50 6.06 16.50
C LYS A 600 46.95 5.61 16.29
N ASP A 601 47.20 4.63 15.43
CA ASP A 601 48.55 4.09 15.18
C ASP A 601 49.05 4.26 13.73
N LYS A 602 48.44 5.18 12.95
CA LYS A 602 48.90 5.55 11.59
C LYS A 602 48.96 7.07 11.38
N GLY A 603 49.58 7.76 12.33
CA GLY A 603 49.74 9.20 12.30
C GLY A 603 51.02 9.70 12.95
N GLN A 604 52.14 9.01 12.77
CA GLN A 604 53.49 9.51 13.08
C GLN A 604 54.49 8.74 12.21
N ASP A 605 54.89 9.34 11.09
CA ASP A 605 56.25 9.24 10.52
C ASP A 605 56.29 9.92 9.14
N GLN A 606 56.56 11.22 9.16
CA GLN A 606 57.27 11.91 8.08
C GLN A 606 58.15 12.99 8.74
N ASP A 607 59.41 12.66 9.01
CA ASP A 607 60.52 13.61 8.92
C ASP A 607 61.86 12.87 8.83
N ALA A 608 62.73 13.39 7.95
CA ALA A 608 64.07 12.94 7.56
C ALA A 608 64.12 11.69 6.64
N GLY A 609 64.85 11.66 5.52
CA GLY A 609 65.83 12.57 4.97
C GLY A 609 66.52 11.89 3.77
N ASP A 610 66.99 12.73 2.87
CA ASP A 610 67.88 12.50 1.73
C ASP A 610 68.92 11.36 1.86
N GLY A 611 69.26 10.68 0.75
CA GLY A 611 70.58 10.05 0.59
C GLY A 611 70.68 8.71 -0.15
N THR A 612 71.02 8.79 -1.45
CA THR A 612 71.96 7.92 -2.21
C THR A 612 71.63 6.44 -2.48
N GLY A 613 71.69 6.07 -3.76
CA GLY A 613 71.77 4.69 -4.27
C GLY A 613 71.26 4.55 -5.68
#